data_AF-A0A8D0S0W5-F1
#
_entry.id   AF-A0A8D0S0W5-F1
#
_cell.length_a   1.000
_cell.length_b   1.000
_cell.length_c   1.000
_cell.angle_alpha   90.00
_cell.angle_beta   90.00
_cell.angle_gamma   90.00
#
_symmetry.space_group_name_H-M   'P 1'
#
loop_
_entity.id
_entity.type
_entity.pdbx_description
1 polymer ?
#
loop_
_entity_poly.entity_id
_entity_poly.type
_entity_poly.pdbx_seq_one_letter_code
_entity_poly.pdbx_strand_id
1 'polypeptide(L)'
;MDQALLLIHNELPGTNLTVYWSSERCYQCLLQVLVNVSWGGKPGKPSTAAVAVSTQHGSILQLNDTAQEKEVCRLEYKFGEFGNYSLFVKHTHDGVSEIACDLVVNEKPVDSNLRKYMLLVDFISLHFLFFFFCLLLLFLFFFFF
;
A
#
# COMPACT_ATOMS: atom_id res chain seq x y z
N MET A 1 0.41 12.59 7.05
CA MET A 1 0.94 11.37 6.40
C MET A 1 -0.28 10.62 5.94
N ASP A 2 -0.53 10.60 4.64
CA ASP A 2 -1.75 9.99 4.10
C ASP A 2 -1.56 8.47 4.06
N GLN A 3 -2.47 7.75 4.68
CA GLN A 3 -2.40 6.29 4.82
C GLN A 3 -3.31 5.63 3.78
N ALA A 4 -2.96 4.43 3.37
CA ALA A 4 -3.84 3.53 2.64
C ALA A 4 -4.69 2.72 3.63
N LEU A 5 -5.85 2.26 3.17
CA LEU A 5 -6.74 1.38 3.90
C LEU A 5 -6.59 -0.05 3.41
N LEU A 6 -6.28 -0.97 4.31
CA LEU A 6 -6.29 -2.41 4.05
C LEU A 6 -7.41 -3.06 4.87
N LEU A 7 -8.35 -3.68 4.18
CA LEU A 7 -9.44 -4.48 4.74
C LEU A 7 -9.06 -5.95 4.66
N ILE A 8 -9.04 -6.65 5.79
CA ILE A 8 -8.65 -8.06 5.85
C ILE A 8 -9.91 -8.86 6.19
N HIS A 9 -10.34 -9.68 5.24
CA HIS A 9 -11.52 -10.52 5.33
C HIS A 9 -11.12 -11.95 5.66
N ASN A 10 -11.48 -12.40 6.86
CA ASN A 10 -11.27 -13.78 7.29
C ASN A 10 -12.53 -14.60 7.00
N GLU A 11 -12.46 -15.46 5.97
CA GLU A 11 -13.52 -16.41 5.59
C GLU A 11 -13.25 -17.83 6.11
N LEU A 12 -12.14 -18.06 6.82
CA LEU A 12 -11.80 -19.37 7.35
C LEU A 12 -12.71 -19.73 8.53
N PRO A 13 -13.41 -20.87 8.49
CA PRO A 13 -14.34 -21.27 9.53
C PRO A 13 -13.61 -21.69 10.81
N GLY A 14 -13.88 -21.01 11.93
CA GLY A 14 -13.35 -21.38 13.25
C GLY A 14 -11.87 -21.02 13.48
N THR A 15 -11.21 -20.38 12.51
CA THR A 15 -9.80 -19.99 12.60
C THR A 15 -9.67 -18.49 12.87
N ASN A 16 -8.87 -18.14 13.87
CA ASN A 16 -8.46 -16.75 14.11
C ASN A 16 -7.12 -16.52 13.42
N LEU A 17 -6.94 -15.32 12.86
CA LEU A 17 -5.74 -14.97 12.12
C LEU A 17 -4.98 -13.85 12.83
N THR A 18 -3.67 -14.00 12.91
CA THR A 18 -2.74 -12.94 13.29
C THR A 18 -2.02 -12.48 12.04
N VAL A 19 -2.12 -11.19 11.75
CA VAL A 19 -1.51 -10.58 10.57
C VAL A 19 -0.25 -9.88 11.02
N TYR A 20 0.87 -10.25 10.45
CA TYR A 20 2.18 -9.66 10.67
C TYR A 20 2.61 -8.85 9.45
N TRP A 21 3.47 -7.87 9.69
CA TRP A 21 4.03 -7.04 8.63
C TRP A 21 5.53 -6.79 8.85
N SER A 22 6.27 -6.61 7.75
CA SER A 22 7.65 -6.11 7.73
C SER A 22 7.93 -5.41 6.40
N SER A 23 8.98 -4.60 6.35
CA SER A 23 9.45 -3.93 5.12
C SER A 23 10.47 -4.81 4.40
N GLU A 24 10.36 -4.95 3.07
CA GLU A 24 11.34 -5.70 2.26
C GLU A 24 12.75 -5.09 2.32
N ARG A 25 12.85 -3.78 2.57
CA ARG A 25 14.16 -3.11 2.69
C ARG A 25 14.85 -3.35 4.03
N CYS A 26 14.16 -3.93 5.02
CA CYS A 26 14.74 -4.16 6.33
C CYS A 26 15.10 -5.64 6.51
N TYR A 27 16.34 -5.98 6.13
CA TYR A 27 16.85 -7.35 6.20
C TYR A 27 16.99 -7.92 7.62
N GLN A 28 17.01 -7.06 8.65
CA GLN A 28 17.13 -7.45 10.06
C GLN A 28 15.86 -7.16 10.87
N CYS A 29 14.78 -6.70 10.24
CA CYS A 29 13.55 -6.42 10.97
C CYS A 29 12.79 -7.71 11.25
N LEU A 30 12.34 -7.84 12.50
CA LEU A 30 11.37 -8.87 12.88
C LEU A 30 9.99 -8.51 12.35
N LEU A 31 9.20 -9.54 12.04
CA LEU A 31 7.78 -9.40 11.74
C LEU A 31 7.04 -8.82 12.95
N GLN A 32 6.35 -7.71 12.73
CA GLN A 32 5.57 -7.02 13.75
C GLN A 32 4.09 -7.38 13.59
N VAL A 33 3.36 -7.49 14.69
CA VAL A 33 1.90 -7.70 14.63
C VAL A 33 1.24 -6.44 14.08
N LEU A 34 0.47 -6.60 13.02
CA LEU A 34 -0.34 -5.55 12.40
C LEU A 34 -1.75 -5.53 13.00
N VAL A 35 -2.46 -6.66 12.96
CA VAL A 35 -3.82 -6.80 13.49
C VAL A 35 -4.20 -8.27 13.70
N ASN A 36 -5.09 -8.52 14.66
CA ASN A 36 -5.71 -9.82 14.86
C ASN A 36 -7.12 -9.81 14.27
N VAL A 37 -7.46 -10.82 13.49
CA VAL A 37 -8.75 -10.96 12.81
C VAL A 37 -9.43 -12.24 13.29
N SER A 38 -10.42 -12.09 14.16
CA SER A 38 -11.20 -13.23 14.66
C SER A 38 -12.08 -13.83 13.56
N TRP A 39 -12.53 -15.06 13.75
CA TRP A 39 -13.58 -15.62 12.89
C TRP A 39 -14.94 -14.94 13.12
N GLY A 40 -15.71 -14.73 12.05
CA GLY A 40 -17.00 -14.02 12.05
C GLY A 40 -18.15 -14.75 12.76
N GLY A 41 -17.92 -15.95 13.29
CA GLY A 41 -18.88 -16.73 14.08
C GLY A 41 -20.02 -17.36 13.28
N LYS A 42 -20.25 -16.97 12.02
CA LYS A 42 -21.27 -17.54 11.14
C LYS A 42 -20.69 -17.82 9.74
N PRO A 43 -20.99 -18.99 9.14
CA PRO A 43 -20.66 -19.26 7.75
C PRO A 43 -21.29 -18.20 6.84
N GLY A 44 -20.55 -17.72 5.84
CA GLY A 44 -21.02 -16.73 4.87
C GLY A 44 -20.99 -15.27 5.34
N LYS A 45 -20.55 -14.98 6.57
CA LYS A 45 -20.27 -13.61 7.01
C LYS A 45 -18.79 -13.50 7.45
N PRO A 46 -17.88 -13.05 6.57
CA PRO A 46 -16.49 -12.86 6.94
C PRO A 46 -16.36 -11.83 8.06
N SER A 47 -15.43 -12.10 8.98
CA SER A 47 -14.96 -11.05 9.88
C SER A 47 -14.03 -10.14 9.10
N THR A 48 -14.15 -8.83 9.32
CA THR A 48 -13.33 -7.84 8.62
C THR A 48 -12.60 -6.98 9.63
N ALA A 49 -11.28 -6.86 9.46
CA ALA A 49 -10.46 -5.90 10.19
C ALA A 49 -9.96 -4.83 9.23
N ALA A 50 -10.11 -3.57 9.64
CA ALA A 50 -9.59 -2.42 8.90
C ALA A 50 -8.28 -1.96 9.55
N VAL A 51 -7.23 -1.82 8.75
CA VAL A 51 -5.94 -1.31 9.23
C VAL A 51 -5.39 -0.28 8.25
N ALA A 52 -4.83 0.78 8.80
CA ALA A 52 -4.13 1.78 8.02
C ALA A 52 -2.71 1.30 7.72
N VAL A 53 -2.34 1.27 6.45
CA VAL A 53 -1.03 0.86 5.97
C VAL A 53 -0.43 1.95 5.10
N SER A 54 0.87 2.21 5.23
CA SER A 54 1.56 3.15 4.35
C SER A 54 3.01 2.71 4.23
N THR A 55 3.43 2.30 3.02
CA THR A 55 4.76 1.75 2.82
C THR A 55 5.47 2.47 1.68
N GLN A 56 6.64 3.03 1.99
CA GLN A 56 7.49 3.66 0.97
C GLN A 56 8.07 2.61 0.00
N HIS A 57 8.28 1.39 0.52
CA HIS A 57 8.85 0.25 -0.17
C HIS A 57 7.87 -0.94 -0.14
N GLY A 58 8.21 -2.03 -0.84
CA GLY A 58 7.48 -3.28 -0.72
C GLY A 58 7.45 -3.75 0.74
N SER A 59 6.35 -4.39 1.10
CA SER A 59 6.12 -4.91 2.43
C SER A 59 5.70 -6.36 2.36
N ILE A 60 6.19 -7.14 3.31
CA ILE A 60 5.85 -8.54 3.49
C ILE A 60 4.70 -8.57 4.49
N LEU A 61 3.55 -9.07 4.06
CA LEU A 61 2.46 -9.45 4.95
C LEU A 61 2.48 -10.96 5.14
N GLN A 62 2.45 -11.38 6.40
CA GLN A 62 2.39 -12.79 6.77
C GLN A 62 1.19 -13.02 7.67
N LEU A 63 0.33 -13.96 7.30
CA LEU A 63 -0.86 -14.30 8.05
C LEU A 63 -0.64 -15.67 8.69
N ASN A 64 -0.82 -15.74 10.00
CA ASN A 64 -0.70 -16.99 10.76
C ASN A 64 -2.03 -17.36 11.40
N ASP A 65 -2.31 -18.65 11.52
CA ASP A 65 -3.35 -19.17 12.41
C ASP A 65 -2.93 -18.88 13.85
N THR A 66 -3.71 -18.07 14.56
CA THR A 66 -3.43 -17.67 15.94
C THR A 66 -3.37 -18.87 16.89
N ALA A 67 -4.11 -19.94 16.63
CA ALA A 67 -4.17 -21.11 17.50
C ALA A 67 -3.01 -22.09 17.25
N GLN A 68 -2.59 -22.22 15.98
CA GLN A 68 -1.56 -23.19 15.57
C GLN A 68 -0.17 -22.55 15.40
N GLU A 69 -0.09 -21.21 15.46
CA GLU A 69 1.09 -20.41 15.12
C GLU A 69 1.70 -20.76 13.76
N LYS A 70 0.87 -21.31 12.86
CA LYS A 70 1.28 -21.80 11.56
C LYS A 70 1.04 -20.72 10.51
N GLU A 71 2.02 -20.51 9.64
CA GLU A 71 1.85 -19.67 8.45
C GLU A 71 0.73 -20.22 7.57
N VAL A 72 -0.23 -19.34 7.28
CA VAL A 72 -1.35 -19.58 6.36
C VAL A 72 -1.00 -19.07 4.97
N CYS A 73 -0.51 -17.82 4.91
CA CYS A 73 -0.04 -17.23 3.66
C CYS A 73 0.95 -16.10 3.91
N ARG A 74 1.79 -15.86 2.90
CA ARG A 74 2.75 -14.77 2.84
C ARG A 74 2.64 -14.09 1.48
N LEU A 75 2.53 -12.76 1.49
CA LEU A 75 2.42 -11.96 0.28
C LEU A 75 3.30 -10.73 0.37
N GLU A 76 3.85 -10.34 -0.77
CA GLU A 76 4.73 -9.18 -0.92
C GLU A 76 4.00 -8.13 -1.75
N TYR A 77 3.75 -6.97 -1.15
CA TYR A 77 3.00 -5.90 -1.80
C TYR A 77 3.44 -4.51 -1.32
N LYS A 78 3.34 -3.53 -2.22
CA LYS A 78 3.64 -2.13 -1.93
C LYS A 78 2.35 -1.33 -1.80
N PHE A 79 2.02 -0.91 -0.58
CA PHE A 79 0.84 -0.10 -0.29
C PHE A 79 1.13 1.38 -0.49
N GLY A 80 0.47 2.00 -1.47
CA GLY A 80 0.64 3.42 -1.76
C GLY A 80 -0.38 4.29 -1.02
N GLU A 81 -0.07 5.58 -0.90
CA GLU A 81 -0.95 6.57 -0.25
C GLU A 81 -2.33 6.63 -0.92
N PHE A 82 -3.38 6.77 -0.09
CA PHE A 82 -4.79 6.79 -0.50
C PHE A 82 -5.29 5.53 -1.23
N GLY A 83 -4.51 4.44 -1.26
CA GLY A 83 -4.99 3.17 -1.80
C GLY A 83 -6.05 2.52 -0.89
N ASN A 84 -6.99 1.79 -1.50
CA ASN A 84 -7.97 0.97 -0.80
C ASN A 84 -7.81 -0.48 -1.27
N TYR A 85 -7.53 -1.37 -0.33
CA TYR A 85 -7.17 -2.75 -0.59
C TYR A 85 -8.05 -3.68 0.23
N SER A 86 -8.43 -4.82 -0.34
CA SER A 86 -9.11 -5.91 0.35
C SER A 86 -8.31 -7.19 0.21
N LEU A 87 -7.94 -7.80 1.32
CA LEU A 87 -7.28 -9.10 1.39
C LEU A 87 -8.28 -10.15 1.84
N PHE A 88 -8.55 -11.15 1.00
CA PHE A 88 -9.47 -12.25 1.30
C PHE A 88 -8.70 -13.51 1.64
N VAL A 89 -9.00 -14.10 2.79
CA VAL A 89 -8.41 -15.36 3.25
C VAL A 89 -9.49 -16.43 3.25
N LYS A 90 -9.41 -17.37 2.30
CA LYS A 90 -10.45 -18.39 2.06
C LYS A 90 -9.84 -19.73 1.67
N HIS A 91 -10.63 -20.80 1.75
CA HIS A 91 -10.22 -22.09 1.20
C HIS A 91 -10.30 -22.09 -0.34
N THR A 92 -9.38 -22.79 -0.97
CA THR A 92 -9.43 -23.07 -2.42
C THR A 92 -10.60 -24.03 -2.71
N HIS A 93 -11.23 -23.86 -3.88
CA HIS A 93 -12.42 -24.61 -4.27
C HIS A 93 -12.11 -26.06 -4.73
N ASP A 94 -10.84 -26.42 -4.96
CA ASP A 94 -10.43 -27.66 -5.65
C ASP A 94 -10.25 -28.90 -4.76
N GLY A 95 -10.93 -28.97 -3.62
CA GLY A 95 -11.04 -30.20 -2.81
C GLY A 95 -9.76 -30.61 -2.05
N VAL A 96 -8.63 -29.98 -2.33
CA VAL A 96 -7.47 -29.96 -1.43
C VAL A 96 -7.69 -28.78 -0.48
N SER A 97 -7.61 -29.01 0.83
CA SER A 97 -7.84 -28.00 1.87
C SER A 97 -6.73 -26.94 1.94
N GLU A 98 -6.28 -26.41 0.81
CA GLU A 98 -5.30 -25.34 0.71
C GLU A 98 -5.98 -23.99 0.91
N ILE A 99 -5.32 -23.11 1.64
CA ILE A 99 -5.80 -21.76 1.95
C ILE A 99 -5.18 -20.79 0.94
N ALA A 100 -6.01 -19.93 0.35
CA ALA A 100 -5.59 -18.89 -0.58
C ALA A 100 -5.79 -17.49 0.04
N CYS A 101 -4.87 -16.59 -0.31
CA CYS A 101 -4.90 -15.19 0.08
C CYS A 101 -4.95 -14.31 -1.17
N ASP A 102 -6.14 -13.79 -1.48
CA ASP A 102 -6.38 -12.97 -2.66
C ASP A 102 -6.35 -11.49 -2.28
N LEU A 103 -5.40 -10.75 -2.82
CA LEU A 103 -5.33 -9.30 -2.66
C LEU A 103 -6.03 -8.60 -3.83
N VAL A 104 -7.06 -7.81 -3.49
CA VAL A 104 -7.84 -7.00 -4.44
C VAL A 104 -7.55 -5.52 -4.20
N VAL A 105 -7.29 -4.80 -5.29
CA VAL A 105 -7.13 -3.33 -5.28
C VAL A 105 -8.48 -2.70 -5.59
N ASN A 106 -9.17 -2.21 -4.57
CA ASN A 106 -10.46 -1.53 -4.72
C ASN A 106 -10.27 -0.12 -5.28
N GLU A 107 -9.27 0.61 -4.76
CA GLU A 107 -8.90 1.94 -5.22
C GLU A 107 -7.38 2.04 -5.40
N LYS A 108 -6.95 2.52 -6.56
CA LYS A 108 -5.53 2.61 -6.89
C LYS A 108 -4.88 3.76 -6.11
N PRO A 109 -3.67 3.55 -5.56
CA PRO A 109 -2.97 4.60 -4.84
C PRO A 109 -2.55 5.73 -5.78
N VAL A 110 -2.29 6.90 -5.20
CA VAL A 110 -1.74 8.04 -5.95
C VAL A 110 -0.30 7.74 -6.35
N ASP A 111 0.03 7.94 -7.63
CA ASP A 111 1.40 7.76 -8.12
C ASP A 111 2.31 8.91 -7.64
N SER A 112 3.19 8.59 -6.69
CA SER A 112 4.19 9.54 -6.18
C SER A 112 5.20 9.98 -7.25
N ASN A 113 5.42 9.21 -8.30
CA ASN A 113 6.28 9.63 -9.41
C ASN A 113 5.60 10.71 -10.25
N LEU A 114 4.29 10.58 -10.50
CA LEU A 114 3.52 11.60 -11.19
C LEU A 114 3.60 12.95 -10.45
N ARG A 115 3.48 12.92 -9.11
CA ARG A 115 3.66 14.12 -8.27
C ARG A 115 5.04 14.76 -8.46
N LYS A 116 6.12 13.96 -8.53
CA LYS A 116 7.48 14.46 -8.77
C LYS A 116 7.63 15.08 -10.16
N TYR A 117 7.06 14.46 -11.19
CA TYR A 117 7.08 15.01 -12.54
C TYR A 117 6.37 16.35 -12.62
N MET A 118 5.23 16.49 -11.93
CA MET A 118 4.51 17.77 -11.88
C MET A 118 5.37 18.88 -11.28
N LEU A 119 6.00 18.63 -10.14
CA LEU A 119 6.93 19.58 -9.50
C LEU A 119 8.14 19.93 -10.39
N LEU A 120 8.66 18.95 -11.15
CA LEU A 120 9.76 19.17 -12.08
C LEU A 120 9.35 20.10 -13.22
N VAL A 121 8.16 19.90 -13.79
CA VAL A 121 7.62 20.75 -14.86
C VAL A 121 7.39 22.18 -14.34
N ASP A 122 6.85 22.32 -13.14
CA ASP A 122 6.64 23.62 -12.51
C ASP A 122 7.97 24.37 -12.31
N PHE A 123 9.00 23.68 -11.81
CA PHE A 123 10.33 24.26 -11.63
C PHE A 123 10.97 24.70 -12.96
N ILE A 124 10.89 23.86 -14.00
CA ILE A 124 11.43 24.17 -15.33
C ILE A 124 10.69 25.39 -15.93
N SER A 125 9.36 25.41 -15.85
CA SER A 125 8.57 26.52 -16.40
C SER A 125 8.88 27.86 -15.72
N LEU A 126 9.04 27.87 -14.39
CA LEU A 126 9.43 29.07 -13.64
C LEU A 126 10.83 29.56 -14.04
N HIS A 127 11.79 28.63 -14.20
CA HIS A 127 13.15 28.97 -14.62
C HIS A 127 13.18 29.56 -16.03
N PHE A 128 12.42 28.99 -16.98
CA PHE A 128 12.30 29.53 -18.33
C PHE A 128 11.66 30.93 -18.34
N LEU A 129 10.60 31.15 -17.54
CA LEU A 129 9.96 32.46 -17.40
C LEU A 129 10.95 33.50 -16.87
N PHE A 130 11.70 33.16 -15.82
CA PHE A 130 12.70 34.04 -15.21
C PHE A 130 13.83 34.37 -16.20
N PHE A 131 14.37 33.38 -16.89
CA PHE A 131 15.40 33.58 -17.90
C PHE A 131 14.93 34.50 -19.04
N PHE A 132 13.72 34.26 -19.56
CA PHE A 132 13.14 35.09 -20.61
C PHE A 132 12.91 36.53 -20.14
N PHE A 133 12.41 36.71 -18.91
CA PHE A 133 12.22 38.03 -18.32
C PHE A 133 13.56 38.78 -18.17
N CYS A 134 14.61 38.12 -17.66
CA CYS A 134 15.95 38.71 -17.58
C CYS A 134 16.51 39.09 -18.95
N LEU A 135 16.34 38.23 -19.97
CA LEU A 135 16.77 38.51 -21.33
C LEU A 135 16.06 39.73 -21.91
N LEU A 136 14.74 39.84 -21.70
CA LEU A 136 13.95 40.99 -22.13
C LEU A 136 14.43 42.30 -21.46
N LEU A 137 14.73 42.25 -20.17
CA LEU A 137 15.23 43.39 -19.41
C LEU A 137 16.62 43.83 -19.91
N LEU A 138 17.50 42.88 -20.20
CA LEU A 138 18.82 43.14 -20.80
C LEU A 138 18.67 43.77 -22.19
N PHE A 139 17.77 43.24 -23.02
CA PHE A 139 17.50 43.77 -24.35
C PHE A 139 16.99 45.21 -24.29
N LEU A 140 16.04 45.50 -23.41
CA LEU A 140 15.55 46.85 -23.18
C LEU A 140 16.66 47.79 -22.70
N PHE A 141 17.55 47.33 -21.81
CA PHE A 141 18.68 48.12 -21.35
C PHE A 141 19.67 48.47 -22.47
N PHE A 142 19.99 47.52 -23.35
CA PHE A 142 20.93 47.76 -24.47
C PHE A 142 20.34 48.58 -25.63
N PHE A 143 19.03 48.57 -25.82
CA PHE A 143 18.39 49.29 -26.93
C PHE A 143 17.85 50.67 -26.56
N PHE A 144 17.51 50.91 -25.29
CA PHE A 144 16.94 52.18 -24.82
C PHE A 144 17.90 53.05 -23.99
N PHE A 145 19.09 52.56 -23.67
CA PHE A 145 20.15 53.30 -22.97
C PHE A 145 21.45 53.26 -23.77
#